data_AF-A0A0F8U7U2-F1
#
_entry.id   AF-A0A0F8U7U2-F1
#
_cell.length_a   1.000
_cell.length_b   1.000
_cell.length_c   1.000
_cell.angle_alpha   90.00
_cell.angle_beta   90.00
_cell.angle_gamma   90.00
#
_symmetry.space_group_name_H-M   'P 1'
#
loop_
_entity.id
_entity.type
_entity.pdbx_description
1 polymer ?
#
loop_
_entity_poly.entity_id
_entity_poly.type
_entity_poly.pdbx_seq_one_letter_code
_entity_poly.pdbx_strand_id
1 'polypeptide(L)' 'MDGVVRMGRIPGSKKKRMWIREGDVVIANPWEVQDSKADVTWKYTRPQIEWLERKGYLN' A
#
# COMPACT_ATOMS: atom_id res chain seq x y z
N MET A 1 3.62 -4.66 -10.60
CA MET A 1 2.30 -4.28 -10.03
C MET A 1 1.23 -5.15 -10.68
N ASP A 2 0.22 -5.63 -9.94
CA ASP A 2 -0.78 -6.59 -10.46
C ASP A 2 -1.83 -5.97 -11.42
N GLY A 3 -1.78 -4.65 -11.67
CA GLY A 3 -2.70 -3.94 -12.58
C GLY A 3 -4.15 -3.81 -12.08
N VAL A 4 -4.50 -4.46 -10.97
CA VAL A 4 -5.85 -4.45 -10.39
C VAL A 4 -6.06 -3.22 -9.52
N VAL A 5 -7.11 -2.45 -9.81
CA VAL A 5 -7.53 -1.32 -8.97
C VAL A 5 -8.43 -1.83 -7.85
N ARG A 6 -8.06 -1.55 -6.59
CA ARG A 6 -8.81 -1.95 -5.39
C ARG A 6 -9.16 -0.74 -4.53
N MET A 7 -10.29 -0.82 -3.84
CA MET A 7 -10.67 0.15 -2.82
C MET A 7 -9.89 -0.13 -1.52
N GLY A 8 -8.95 0.75 -1.20
CA GLY A 8 -8.13 0.66 0.01
C GLY A 8 -8.84 1.17 1.27
N ARG A 9 -8.89 0.35 2.32
CA ARG A 9 -9.34 0.75 3.67
C ARG A 9 -8.13 0.97 4.57
N ILE A 10 -8.11 2.08 5.31
CA ILE A 10 -7.11 2.31 6.36
C ILE A 10 -7.74 1.92 7.71
N PRO A 11 -7.25 0.87 8.40
CA PRO A 11 -7.75 0.52 9.72
C PRO A 11 -7.62 1.69 10.69
N GLY A 12 -8.61 1.87 11.57
CA GLY A 12 -8.66 3.02 12.50
C GLY A 12 -7.41 3.15 13.38
N SER A 13 -6.80 2.02 13.76
CA SER A 13 -5.54 1.98 14.51
C SER A 13 -4.37 2.61 13.77
N LYS A 14 -4.35 2.52 12.43
CA LYS A 14 -3.30 3.08 11.57
C LYS A 14 -3.63 4.48 11.07
N LYS A 15 -4.92 4.82 10.96
CA LYS A 15 -5.40 6.13 10.48
C LYS A 15 -4.79 7.31 11.25
N LYS A 16 -4.57 7.18 12.57
CA LYS A 16 -3.98 8.25 13.39
C LYS A 16 -2.51 8.55 13.06
N ARG A 17 -1.77 7.59 12.50
CA ARG A 17 -0.30 7.68 12.31
C ARG A 17 0.11 7.69 10.85
N MET A 18 -0.75 7.24 9.95
CA MET A 18 -0.45 7.04 8.54
C MET A 18 -1.25 8.01 7.68
N TRP A 19 -0.67 9.18 7.45
CA TRP A 19 -1.20 10.13 6.46
C TRP A 19 -0.75 9.72 5.07
N ILE A 20 -1.70 9.43 4.19
CA ILE A 20 -1.46 8.98 2.82
C ILE A 20 -1.89 10.07 1.86
N ARG A 21 -1.12 10.27 0.80
CA ARG A 21 -1.42 11.17 -0.32
C ARG A 21 -1.29 10.39 -1.63
N GLU A 22 -1.78 10.98 -2.72
CA GLU A 22 -1.56 10.44 -4.05
C GLU A 22 -0.05 10.32 -4.34
N GLY A 23 0.36 9.19 -4.93
CA GLY A 23 1.76 8.86 -5.21
C GLY A 23 2.52 8.15 -4.08
N ASP A 24 1.94 8.01 -2.88
CA ASP A 24 2.56 7.20 -1.82
C ASP A 24 2.50 5.70 -2.16
N VAL A 25 3.62 4.98 -1.93
CA VAL A 25 3.67 3.52 -2.08
C VAL A 25 3.28 2.85 -0.77
N VAL A 26 2.34 1.91 -0.85
CA VAL A 26 1.75 1.25 0.33
C VAL A 26 1.69 -0.26 0.17
N ILE A 27 1.66 -0.96 1.31
CA ILE A 27 1.30 -2.38 1.35
C ILE A 27 -0.22 -2.48 1.43
N ALA A 28 -0.82 -3.15 0.45
CA ALA A 28 -2.24 -3.45 0.39
C ALA A 28 -2.46 -4.96 0.58
N ASN A 29 -3.21 -5.34 1.60
CA ASN A 29 -3.62 -6.72 1.84
C ASN A 29 -5.03 -6.93 1.28
N PRO A 30 -5.21 -7.62 0.13
CA PRO A 30 -6.52 -7.88 -0.43
C PRO A 30 -7.36 -8.73 0.51
N TRP A 31 -8.68 -8.53 0.50
CA TRP A 31 -9.60 -9.36 1.28
C TRP A 31 -9.85 -10.69 0.58
N GLU A 32 -9.83 -11.79 1.33
CA GLU A 32 -10.07 -13.14 0.77
C GLU A 32 -11.47 -13.28 0.15
N VAL A 33 -12.47 -12.59 0.71
CA VAL A 33 -13.88 -12.69 0.27
C VAL A 33 -14.22 -11.70 -0.84
N GLN A 34 -13.50 -10.58 -0.92
CA GLN A 34 -13.81 -9.49 -1.86
C GLN A 34 -12.52 -8.88 -2.42
N ASP A 35 -12.08 -9.37 -3.59
CA ASP A 35 -10.83 -8.93 -4.22
C ASP A 35 -10.83 -7.44 -4.63
N SER A 36 -12.01 -6.83 -4.81
CA SER A 36 -12.11 -5.38 -5.09
C SER A 36 -11.76 -4.49 -3.88
N LYS A 37 -11.49 -5.08 -2.71
CA LYS A 37 -11.12 -4.37 -1.48
C LYS A 37 -9.80 -4.87 -0.92
N ALA A 38 -9.07 -3.96 -0.28
CA ALA A 38 -7.84 -4.27 0.42
C ALA A 38 -7.68 -3.40 1.67
N ASP A 39 -7.02 -3.91 2.70
CA ASP A 39 -6.59 -3.10 3.84
C ASP A 39 -5.17 -2.55 3.60
N VAL A 40 -5.00 -1.24 3.79
CA VAL A 40 -3.70 -0.56 3.74
C VAL A 40 -3.01 -0.71 5.08
N THR A 41 -1.90 -1.44 5.11
CA THR A 41 -1.23 -1.82 6.35
C THR A 41 0.05 -1.07 6.63
N TRP A 42 0.74 -0.57 5.60
CA TRP A 42 1.99 0.14 5.74
C TRP A 42 2.16 1.15 4.61
N LYS A 43 2.85 2.24 4.89
CA LYS A 43 3.27 3.25 3.92
C LYS A 43 4.79 3.31 3.92
N TYR A 44 5.39 3.14 2.76
CA TYR A 44 6.83 3.26 2.60
C TYR A 44 7.27 4.73 2.58
N THR A 45 8.45 4.98 3.14
CA THR A 45 9.14 6.26 2.97
C THR A 45 9.92 6.27 1.66
N ARG A 46 10.26 7.45 1.16
CA ARG A 46 11.00 7.59 -0.09
C ARG A 46 12.32 6.79 -0.16
N PRO A 47 13.18 6.77 0.88
CA PRO A 47 14.37 5.92 0.86
C PRO A 47 14.05 4.41 0.81
N GLN A 48 12.93 3.98 1.41
CA GLN A 48 12.50 2.58 1.35
C GLN A 48 12.01 2.21 -0.06
N ILE A 49 11.34 3.13 -0.75
CA ILE A 49 10.90 2.97 -2.13
C ILE A 49 12.13 2.81 -3.04
N GLU A 50 13.12 3.70 -2.94
CA GLU A 50 14.37 3.61 -3.72
C GLU A 50 15.09 2.28 -3.47
N TRP A 51 15.06 1.77 -2.24
CA TRP A 51 15.62 0.45 -1.93
C TRP A 51 14.85 -0.69 -2.60
N LEU A 52 13.51 -0.62 -2.62
CA LEU A 52 12.66 -1.62 -3.28
C LEU A 52 12.87 -1.64 -4.79
N GLU A 53 12.98 -0.46 -5.42
CA GLU A 53 13.28 -0.29 -6.84
C GLU A 53 14.65 -0.89 -7.20
N ARG A 54 15.70 -0.55 -6.43
CA ARG A 54 17.06 -1.09 -6.65
C ARG A 54 17.13 -2.61 -6.54
N LYS A 55 16.24 -3.22 -5.75
CA LYS A 55 16.17 -4.67 -5.57
C LYS A 55 15.25 -5.36 -6.59
N GLY A 56 14.55 -4.60 -7.43
CA GLY A 56 13.61 -5.14 -8.40
C GLY A 56 12.30 -5.65 -7.80
N TYR A 57 11.97 -5.24 -6.56
CA TYR A 57 10.68 -5.53 -5.93
C TYR A 57 9.59 -4.57 -6.41
N LEU A 58 9.99 -3.35 -6.77
CA LEU A 58 9.13 -2.36 -7.39
C LEU A 58 9.67 -2.13 -8.80
N ASN A 59 8.89 -2.54 -9.81
CA ASN A 59 9.18 -2.38 -11.23
C ASN A 59 7.98 -1.72 -11.91
#